data_AF-A0A3A4U421-F1
#
_entry.id   AF-A0A3A4U421-F1
#
_cell.length_a   1.000
_cell.length_b   1.000
_cell.length_c   1.000
_cell.angle_alpha   90.00
_cell.angle_beta   90.00
_cell.angle_gamma   90.00
#
_symmetry.space_group_name_H-M   'P 1'
#
loop_
_entity.id
_entity.type
_entity.pdbx_description
1 polymer ?
#
loop_
_entity_poly.entity_id
_entity_poly.type
_entity_poly.pdbx_seq_one_letter_code
_entity_poly.pdbx_strand_id
1 'polypeptide(L)'
;MTGAGAPNDPGRKHYFQHETAIIEGGASVGRGTRVWVGAQVRDGARVGVDCVLGKDVYVDAGVVIGDRVKIQNGVSLYRGVTLEDEVFVGPGVVFTNDRYPRATGEWRLLPTIVRKGATIGANSTILPGVVIGERAMVGAGAVVTRDVAAGETVAGNPARPLSRPGGTGVARSENVRPVGAPLRVGLVGVGSMGLKHARVLGGLRLPNVRFAALYDIDKERARAATHVSGSPVAASGLEELCELCQAVVVAVPTTSHFEVARQALEAGCHVLLEKPATANPCLVEDLETEAARRRLVFEVGFVERHNPALRALLERVGPADPVVAIEARRLGGPARPLASGYAGDNRRDAIVWDLMIHDLDLLLALSGGSRLETANAVLDGGWGAAVLSMSNGVKACLEAAYVCQDKVRQVRVFTPEVTYEVDHLANRLTAYSRGQASYEHGAYLQSVRQEMTVALHGEPLRLQAEAFLTRCLGVAEPACPSGRFGPPSAVLRLAARLAGDS
;
A
#
# COMPACT_ATOMS: atom_id res chain seq x y z
N MET A 1 -57.77 25.49 -7.94
CA MET A 1 -57.47 26.33 -9.11
C MET A 1 -56.43 25.61 -9.95
N THR A 2 -56.84 25.19 -11.12
CA THR A 2 -56.05 24.52 -12.16
C THR A 2 -54.99 25.48 -12.69
N GLY A 3 -53.72 25.21 -12.41
CA GLY A 3 -52.59 25.93 -13.03
C GLY A 3 -52.40 25.44 -14.46
N ALA A 4 -52.84 26.26 -15.41
CA ALA A 4 -52.73 26.02 -16.84
C ALA A 4 -51.28 25.80 -17.29
N GLY A 5 -51.07 24.77 -18.11
CA GLY A 5 -49.81 24.53 -18.81
C GLY A 5 -49.47 25.71 -19.71
N ALA A 6 -48.27 26.27 -19.55
CA ALA A 6 -47.76 27.30 -20.44
C ALA A 6 -47.63 26.76 -21.87
N PRO A 7 -47.91 27.57 -22.91
CA PRO A 7 -47.87 27.12 -24.30
C PRO A 7 -46.43 26.81 -24.74
N ASN A 8 -46.27 25.79 -25.59
CA ASN A 8 -45.02 25.50 -26.29
C ASN A 8 -44.64 26.72 -27.16
N ASP A 9 -43.62 27.47 -26.74
CA ASP A 9 -42.95 28.48 -27.54
C ASP A 9 -42.06 27.78 -28.60
N PRO A 10 -42.41 27.84 -29.90
CA PRO A 10 -41.68 27.15 -30.97
C PRO A 10 -40.28 27.75 -31.23
N GLY A 11 -39.93 28.90 -30.64
CA GLY A 11 -38.60 29.51 -30.75
C GLY A 11 -37.65 29.13 -29.62
N ARG A 12 -38.14 28.54 -28.52
CA ARG A 12 -37.31 28.24 -27.35
C ARG A 12 -36.65 26.88 -27.53
N LYS A 13 -35.33 26.89 -27.79
CA LYS A 13 -34.51 25.67 -27.77
C LYS A 13 -34.85 24.89 -26.50
N HIS A 14 -35.34 23.67 -26.67
CA HIS A 14 -35.72 22.81 -25.56
C HIS A 14 -34.51 22.22 -24.82
N TYR A 15 -33.30 22.57 -25.26
CA TYR A 15 -32.00 22.19 -24.72
C TYR A 15 -31.14 23.44 -24.47
N PHE A 16 -30.12 23.30 -23.64
CA PHE A 16 -29.10 24.33 -23.43
C PHE A 16 -27.96 24.15 -24.44
N GLN A 17 -27.58 25.23 -25.12
CA GLN A 17 -26.41 25.30 -25.99
C GLN A 17 -25.55 26.49 -25.54
N HIS A 18 -24.30 26.21 -25.19
CA HIS A 18 -23.32 27.26 -24.92
C HIS A 18 -23.02 28.07 -26.18
N GLU A 19 -22.70 29.35 -26.06
CA GLU A 19 -22.45 30.25 -27.20
C GLU A 19 -21.33 29.77 -28.15
N THR A 20 -20.36 29.03 -27.62
CA THR A 20 -19.24 28.45 -28.37
C THR A 20 -19.49 27.03 -28.88
N ALA A 21 -20.64 26.42 -28.55
CA ALA A 21 -20.98 25.09 -29.04
C ALA A 21 -21.59 25.17 -30.44
N ILE A 22 -21.20 24.24 -31.31
CA ILE A 22 -21.66 24.17 -32.70
C ILE A 22 -22.61 22.97 -32.84
N ILE A 23 -23.85 23.22 -33.25
CA ILE A 23 -24.81 22.16 -33.57
C ILE A 23 -25.24 22.40 -35.02
N GLU A 24 -24.93 21.46 -35.91
CA GLU A 24 -25.25 21.55 -37.35
C GLU A 24 -26.75 21.31 -37.60
N GLY A 25 -27.28 21.86 -38.70
CA GLY A 25 -28.72 21.97 -38.94
C GLY A 25 -29.50 20.63 -38.98
N GLY A 26 -28.88 19.55 -39.46
CA GLY A 26 -29.51 18.22 -39.46
C GLY A 26 -29.18 17.36 -38.24
N ALA A 27 -28.57 17.90 -37.19
CA ALA A 27 -28.43 17.21 -35.91
C ALA A 27 -29.73 17.30 -35.09
N SER A 28 -30.12 16.21 -34.43
CA SER A 28 -31.26 16.22 -33.51
C SER A 28 -30.78 16.18 -32.06
N VAL A 29 -31.19 17.16 -31.23
CA VAL A 29 -30.87 17.22 -29.80
C VAL A 29 -32.15 17.26 -28.98
N GLY A 30 -32.31 16.30 -28.08
CA GLY A 30 -33.49 16.15 -27.23
C GLY A 30 -33.63 17.24 -26.16
N ARG A 31 -34.85 17.37 -25.63
CA ARG A 31 -35.18 18.31 -24.55
C ARG A 31 -34.33 18.06 -23.30
N GLY A 32 -34.00 19.12 -22.56
CA GLY A 32 -33.25 19.05 -21.30
C GLY A 32 -31.75 18.79 -21.46
N THR A 33 -31.30 18.41 -22.66
CA THR A 33 -29.88 18.19 -22.96
C THR A 33 -29.08 19.48 -22.84
N ARG A 34 -27.82 19.37 -22.38
CA ARG A 34 -26.91 20.49 -22.19
C ARG A 34 -25.63 20.27 -23.00
N VAL A 35 -25.38 21.16 -23.95
CA VAL A 35 -24.20 21.17 -24.82
C VAL A 35 -23.28 22.31 -24.39
N TRP A 36 -22.11 21.97 -23.85
CA TRP A 36 -21.20 22.90 -23.21
C TRP A 36 -20.10 23.44 -24.14
N VAL A 37 -19.24 24.27 -23.57
CA VAL A 37 -18.17 25.05 -24.23
C VAL A 37 -17.43 24.24 -25.29
N GLY A 38 -17.42 24.72 -26.54
CA GLY A 38 -16.60 24.14 -27.61
C GLY A 38 -17.03 22.76 -28.11
N ALA A 39 -18.15 22.21 -27.63
CA ALA A 39 -18.68 20.96 -28.17
C ALA A 39 -19.24 21.14 -29.58
N GLN A 40 -19.07 20.13 -30.44
CA GLN A 40 -19.62 20.10 -31.80
C GLN A 40 -20.50 18.86 -32.01
N VAL A 41 -21.70 19.05 -32.54
CA VAL A 41 -22.62 17.98 -32.95
C VAL A 41 -22.92 18.14 -34.44
N ARG A 42 -22.50 17.15 -35.23
CA ARG A 42 -22.54 17.19 -36.69
C ARG A 42 -23.88 16.76 -37.29
N ASP A 43 -24.09 17.12 -38.55
CA ASP A 43 -25.26 16.77 -39.34
C ASP A 43 -25.55 15.26 -39.32
N GLY A 44 -26.80 14.89 -39.06
CA GLY A 44 -27.24 13.51 -38.97
C GLY A 44 -26.94 12.80 -37.65
N ALA A 45 -26.25 13.43 -36.69
CA ALA A 45 -26.11 12.89 -35.34
C ALA A 45 -27.41 13.01 -34.53
N ARG A 46 -27.64 12.07 -33.62
CA ARG A 46 -28.83 12.04 -32.75
C ARG A 46 -28.42 12.02 -31.28
N VAL A 47 -28.93 12.97 -30.50
CA VAL A 47 -28.73 13.08 -29.05
C VAL A 47 -30.08 13.08 -28.36
N GLY A 48 -30.29 12.16 -27.42
CA GLY A 48 -31.52 12.01 -26.65
C GLY A 48 -31.79 13.16 -25.67
N VAL A 49 -32.74 12.92 -24.76
CA VAL A 49 -33.18 13.89 -23.74
C VAL A 49 -32.32 13.84 -22.48
N ASP A 50 -32.24 14.96 -21.76
CA ASP A 50 -31.55 15.09 -20.47
C ASP A 50 -30.07 14.64 -20.47
N CYS A 51 -29.38 14.79 -21.60
CA CYS A 51 -27.96 14.46 -21.75
C CYS A 51 -27.04 15.62 -21.35
N VAL A 52 -25.77 15.32 -21.08
CA VAL A 52 -24.73 16.33 -20.84
C VAL A 52 -23.55 16.05 -21.76
N LEU A 53 -23.22 17.01 -22.61
CA LEU A 53 -22.05 17.00 -23.49
C LEU A 53 -21.08 18.05 -22.96
N GLY A 54 -20.00 17.59 -22.32
CA GLY A 54 -18.98 18.42 -21.69
C GLY A 54 -18.18 19.30 -22.66
N LYS A 55 -17.16 19.98 -22.12
CA LYS A 55 -16.28 20.85 -22.89
C LYS A 55 -15.55 20.08 -23.98
N ASP A 56 -15.52 20.63 -25.19
CA ASP A 56 -14.80 20.11 -26.36
C ASP A 56 -15.19 18.65 -26.71
N VAL A 57 -16.45 18.27 -26.48
CA VAL A 57 -17.00 17.00 -26.96
C VAL A 57 -17.31 17.09 -28.45
N TYR A 58 -16.83 16.14 -29.24
CA TYR A 58 -17.12 16.05 -30.68
C TYR A 58 -18.03 14.86 -30.97
N VAL A 59 -19.15 15.10 -31.66
CA VAL A 59 -20.12 14.07 -32.07
C VAL A 59 -20.25 14.09 -33.58
N ASP A 60 -19.73 13.05 -34.23
CA ASP A 60 -19.66 12.96 -35.69
C ASP A 60 -20.99 12.54 -36.36
N ALA A 61 -21.05 12.69 -37.68
CA ALA A 61 -22.24 12.42 -38.48
C ALA A 61 -22.67 10.93 -38.39
N GLY A 62 -23.90 10.72 -37.94
CA GLY A 62 -24.51 9.40 -37.78
C GLY A 62 -24.25 8.72 -36.43
N VAL A 63 -23.61 9.40 -35.48
CA VAL A 63 -23.53 8.93 -34.08
C VAL A 63 -24.91 9.00 -33.44
N VAL A 64 -25.24 7.99 -32.63
CA VAL A 64 -26.50 7.91 -31.88
C VAL A 64 -26.20 7.88 -30.39
N ILE A 65 -26.78 8.82 -29.65
CA ILE A 65 -26.70 8.94 -28.19
C ILE A 65 -28.12 8.89 -27.64
N GLY A 66 -28.40 7.94 -26.75
CA GLY A 66 -29.68 7.77 -26.07
C GLY A 66 -29.98 8.86 -25.04
N ASP A 67 -30.88 8.54 -24.12
CA ASP A 67 -31.35 9.48 -23.10
C ASP A 67 -30.50 9.43 -21.82
N ARG A 68 -30.41 10.55 -21.09
CA ARG A 68 -29.71 10.67 -19.80
C ARG A 68 -28.23 10.28 -19.85
N VAL A 69 -27.59 10.39 -21.01
CA VAL A 69 -26.16 10.12 -21.21
C VAL A 69 -25.31 11.29 -20.72
N LYS A 70 -24.18 10.99 -20.07
CA LYS A 70 -23.20 11.99 -19.64
C LYS A 70 -21.86 11.74 -20.30
N ILE A 71 -21.43 12.68 -21.14
CA ILE A 71 -20.13 12.67 -21.82
C ILE A 71 -19.30 13.81 -21.23
N GLN A 72 -18.20 13.46 -20.58
CA GLN A 72 -17.28 14.42 -19.97
C GLN A 72 -16.33 15.03 -21.00
N ASN A 73 -15.50 15.97 -20.56
CA ASN A 73 -14.72 16.84 -21.44
C ASN A 73 -13.72 16.08 -22.34
N GLY A 74 -13.53 16.58 -23.57
CA GLY A 74 -12.49 16.14 -24.50
C GLY A 74 -12.71 14.75 -25.08
N VAL A 75 -13.96 14.33 -25.26
CA VAL A 75 -14.33 13.04 -25.87
C VAL A 75 -14.78 13.23 -27.31
N SER A 76 -14.22 12.43 -28.22
CA SER A 76 -14.64 12.38 -29.63
C SER A 76 -15.37 11.08 -29.92
N LEU A 77 -16.62 11.18 -30.33
CA LEU A 77 -17.45 10.08 -30.83
C LEU A 77 -17.46 10.14 -32.36
N TYR A 78 -16.73 9.23 -32.99
CA TYR A 78 -16.66 9.14 -34.44
C TYR A 78 -17.84 8.37 -35.02
N ARG A 79 -18.08 8.54 -36.33
CA ARG A 79 -19.07 7.76 -37.07
C ARG A 79 -18.97 6.27 -36.71
N GLY A 80 -20.12 5.65 -36.48
CA GLY A 80 -20.24 4.24 -36.09
C GLY A 80 -20.30 3.98 -34.58
N VAL A 81 -20.15 5.01 -33.74
CA VAL A 81 -20.38 4.89 -32.29
C VAL A 81 -21.86 5.07 -31.97
N THR A 82 -22.40 4.15 -31.15
CA THR A 82 -23.73 4.24 -30.56
C THR A 82 -23.62 4.14 -29.05
N LEU A 83 -24.16 5.12 -28.32
CA LEU A 83 -24.33 5.10 -26.87
C LEU A 83 -25.83 4.96 -26.57
N GLU A 84 -26.23 3.90 -25.88
CA GLU A 84 -27.60 3.74 -25.39
C GLU A 84 -27.87 4.62 -24.14
N ASP A 85 -29.07 4.54 -23.59
CA ASP A 85 -29.49 5.36 -22.44
C ASP A 85 -28.58 5.20 -21.21
N GLU A 86 -28.48 6.24 -20.39
CA GLU A 86 -27.83 6.21 -19.06
C GLU A 86 -26.34 5.85 -19.10
N VAL A 87 -25.71 5.91 -20.26
CA VAL A 87 -24.27 5.71 -20.42
C VAL A 87 -23.50 6.89 -19.80
N PHE A 88 -22.39 6.57 -19.13
CA PHE A 88 -21.41 7.54 -18.67
C PHE A 88 -20.08 7.37 -19.41
N VAL A 89 -19.56 8.46 -19.96
CA VAL A 89 -18.24 8.50 -20.61
C VAL A 89 -17.36 9.52 -19.88
N GLY A 90 -16.30 9.03 -19.26
CA GLY A 90 -15.33 9.82 -18.52
C GLY A 90 -14.50 10.76 -19.41
N PRO A 91 -13.82 11.75 -18.81
CA PRO A 91 -13.07 12.75 -19.58
C PRO A 91 -11.90 12.10 -20.32
N GLY A 92 -11.62 12.58 -21.53
CA GLY A 92 -10.50 12.12 -22.34
C GLY A 92 -10.61 10.67 -22.84
N VAL A 93 -11.80 10.05 -22.82
CA VAL A 93 -12.00 8.74 -23.47
C VAL A 93 -11.84 8.86 -24.98
N VAL A 94 -11.08 7.94 -25.56
CA VAL A 94 -10.80 7.88 -27.00
C VAL A 94 -11.57 6.73 -27.62
N PHE A 95 -12.51 7.03 -28.53
CA PHE A 95 -13.11 6.03 -29.42
C PHE A 95 -12.33 5.97 -30.73
N THR A 96 -12.22 4.78 -31.29
CA THR A 96 -11.66 4.57 -32.64
C THR A 96 -12.71 3.89 -33.52
N ASN A 97 -12.58 4.00 -34.84
CA ASN A 97 -13.56 3.51 -35.81
C ASN A 97 -12.97 2.69 -36.97
N ASP A 98 -11.64 2.62 -37.08
CA ASP A 98 -10.90 1.77 -38.01
C ASP A 98 -9.79 1.03 -37.25
N ARG A 99 -9.69 -0.29 -37.46
CA ARG A 99 -8.72 -1.15 -36.77
C ARG A 99 -7.30 -0.95 -37.29
N TYR A 100 -7.14 -0.56 -38.55
CA TYR A 100 -5.84 -0.40 -39.19
C TYR A 100 -5.77 0.94 -39.94
N PRO A 101 -5.87 2.07 -39.22
CA PRO A 101 -5.92 3.38 -39.86
C PRO A 101 -4.62 3.66 -40.63
N ARG A 102 -4.75 4.10 -41.88
CA ARG A 102 -3.65 4.53 -42.74
C ARG A 102 -3.96 5.92 -43.29
N ALA A 103 -2.94 6.75 -43.46
CA ALA A 103 -3.09 8.09 -44.03
C ALA A 103 -3.61 8.07 -45.48
N THR A 104 -3.39 6.98 -46.20
CA THR A 104 -3.84 6.75 -47.58
C THR A 104 -4.32 5.32 -47.73
N GLY A 105 -5.42 5.11 -48.45
CA GLY A 105 -5.98 3.78 -48.74
C GLY A 105 -7.45 3.67 -48.35
N GLU A 106 -8.03 2.50 -48.60
CA GLU A 106 -9.39 2.19 -48.16
C GLU A 106 -9.42 1.95 -46.65
N TRP A 107 -10.44 2.49 -45.99
CA TRP A 107 -10.68 2.28 -44.57
C TRP A 107 -12.00 1.54 -44.38
N ARG A 108 -12.08 0.76 -43.31
CA ARG A 108 -13.29 0.00 -42.96
C ARG A 108 -13.85 0.51 -41.65
N LEU A 109 -15.07 1.05 -41.73
CA LEU A 109 -15.83 1.40 -40.54
C LEU A 109 -16.21 0.14 -39.76
N LEU A 110 -15.83 0.08 -38.48
CA LEU A 110 -16.32 -0.94 -37.55
C LEU A 110 -17.16 -0.28 -36.45
N PRO A 111 -18.44 -0.63 -36.31
CA PRO A 111 -19.34 0.00 -35.35
C PRO A 111 -18.98 -0.38 -33.91
N THR A 112 -19.09 0.57 -32.99
CA THR A 112 -18.86 0.37 -31.55
C THR A 112 -20.15 0.70 -30.81
N ILE A 113 -20.64 -0.23 -29.99
CA ILE A 113 -21.92 -0.08 -29.27
C ILE A 113 -21.67 -0.10 -27.77
N VAL A 114 -22.09 0.95 -27.08
CA VAL A 114 -22.06 1.05 -25.62
C VAL A 114 -23.50 0.95 -25.12
N ARG A 115 -23.81 -0.18 -24.48
CA ARG A 115 -25.16 -0.53 -24.06
C ARG A 115 -25.60 0.25 -22.82
N LYS A 116 -26.91 0.21 -22.57
CA LYS A 116 -27.58 1.00 -21.53
C LYS A 116 -26.88 0.92 -20.17
N GLY A 117 -26.70 2.06 -19.53
CA GLY A 117 -26.14 2.15 -18.17
C GLY A 117 -24.65 1.82 -18.04
N ALA A 118 -23.94 1.56 -19.14
CA ALA A 118 -22.50 1.27 -19.07
C ALA A 118 -21.69 2.52 -18.71
N THR A 119 -20.57 2.31 -18.02
CA THR A 119 -19.66 3.38 -17.56
C THR A 119 -18.27 3.18 -18.14
N ILE A 120 -17.71 4.23 -18.75
CA ILE A 120 -16.35 4.24 -19.27
C ILE A 120 -15.52 5.24 -18.46
N GLY A 121 -14.47 4.74 -17.82
CA GLY A 121 -13.57 5.52 -16.98
C GLY A 121 -12.73 6.52 -17.78
N ALA A 122 -12.23 7.54 -17.09
CA ALA A 122 -11.43 8.60 -17.69
C ALA A 122 -10.20 8.05 -18.45
N ASN A 123 -9.83 8.70 -19.55
CA ASN A 123 -8.60 8.43 -20.31
C ASN A 123 -8.47 6.98 -20.83
N SER A 124 -9.59 6.30 -21.09
CA SER A 124 -9.61 4.94 -21.65
C SER A 124 -9.72 4.96 -23.18
N THR A 125 -9.14 3.97 -23.85
CA THR A 125 -9.18 3.81 -25.32
C THR A 125 -10.07 2.64 -25.72
N ILE A 126 -11.06 2.88 -26.58
CA ILE A 126 -12.00 1.88 -27.09
C ILE A 126 -11.63 1.53 -28.53
N LEU A 127 -11.13 0.31 -28.76
CA LEU A 127 -10.83 -0.18 -30.11
C LEU A 127 -12.12 -0.37 -30.92
N PRO A 128 -12.04 -0.38 -32.26
CA PRO A 128 -13.23 -0.34 -33.09
C PRO A 128 -13.83 -1.74 -33.26
N GLY A 129 -15.15 -1.80 -33.41
CA GLY A 129 -15.88 -3.06 -33.56
C GLY A 129 -16.19 -3.77 -32.24
N VAL A 130 -16.17 -3.06 -31.10
CA VAL A 130 -16.44 -3.66 -29.78
C VAL A 130 -17.83 -3.30 -29.27
N VAL A 131 -18.44 -4.23 -28.53
CA VAL A 131 -19.67 -4.03 -27.77
C VAL A 131 -19.34 -3.98 -26.28
N ILE A 132 -19.71 -2.88 -25.62
CA ILE A 132 -19.65 -2.76 -24.16
C ILE A 132 -21.05 -3.03 -23.62
N GLY A 133 -21.21 -4.13 -22.90
CA GLY A 133 -22.50 -4.66 -22.43
C GLY A 133 -23.24 -3.76 -21.44
N GLU A 134 -24.52 -4.06 -21.23
CA GLU A 134 -25.40 -3.27 -20.35
C GLU A 134 -24.82 -3.21 -18.94
N ARG A 135 -24.76 -2.01 -18.33
CA ARG A 135 -24.20 -1.79 -16.98
C ARG A 135 -22.76 -2.31 -16.80
N ALA A 136 -22.02 -2.51 -17.89
CA ALA A 136 -20.59 -2.83 -17.84
C ALA A 136 -19.78 -1.61 -17.38
N MET A 137 -18.59 -1.85 -16.84
CA MET A 137 -17.70 -0.79 -16.36
C MET A 137 -16.28 -0.95 -16.92
N VAL A 138 -15.82 0.04 -17.67
CA VAL A 138 -14.43 0.13 -18.13
C VAL A 138 -13.67 1.01 -17.14
N GLY A 139 -12.61 0.49 -16.52
CA GLY A 139 -11.74 1.25 -15.63
C GLY A 139 -11.03 2.39 -16.36
N ALA A 140 -10.58 3.40 -15.61
CA ALA A 140 -9.80 4.50 -16.15
C ALA A 140 -8.46 4.01 -16.75
N GLY A 141 -8.00 4.64 -17.84
CA GLY A 141 -6.75 4.28 -18.52
C GLY A 141 -6.76 2.93 -19.25
N ALA A 142 -7.91 2.28 -19.39
CA ALA A 142 -8.01 0.94 -19.97
C ALA A 142 -8.01 0.97 -21.51
N VAL A 143 -7.43 -0.05 -22.16
CA VAL A 143 -7.46 -0.21 -23.63
C VAL A 143 -8.37 -1.38 -23.99
N VAL A 144 -9.63 -1.10 -24.32
CA VAL A 144 -10.65 -2.12 -24.61
C VAL A 144 -10.44 -2.68 -26.01
N THR A 145 -9.92 -3.91 -26.08
CA THR A 145 -9.58 -4.57 -27.35
C THR A 145 -10.60 -5.60 -27.84
N ARG A 146 -11.62 -5.91 -27.03
CA ARG A 146 -12.65 -6.92 -27.27
C ARG A 146 -13.94 -6.53 -26.57
N ASP A 147 -15.03 -7.21 -26.91
CA ASP A 147 -16.32 -7.03 -26.25
C ASP A 147 -16.23 -7.21 -24.74
N VAL A 148 -17.07 -6.45 -24.03
CA VAL A 148 -17.23 -6.49 -22.56
C VAL A 148 -18.63 -6.99 -22.27
N ALA A 149 -18.75 -8.04 -21.47
CA ALA A 149 -20.04 -8.62 -21.16
C ALA A 149 -20.92 -7.68 -20.31
N ALA A 150 -22.25 -7.89 -20.33
CA ALA A 150 -23.17 -7.11 -19.50
C ALA A 150 -22.82 -7.26 -18.01
N GLY A 151 -22.78 -6.15 -17.28
CA GLY A 151 -22.38 -6.10 -15.88
C GLY A 151 -20.92 -6.46 -15.62
N GLU A 152 -20.10 -6.69 -16.63
CA GLU A 152 -18.68 -6.99 -16.47
C GLU A 152 -17.90 -5.70 -16.18
N THR A 153 -16.88 -5.79 -15.32
CA THR A 153 -15.91 -4.70 -15.15
C THR A 153 -14.62 -5.11 -15.82
N VAL A 154 -13.99 -4.25 -16.61
CA VAL A 154 -12.69 -4.51 -17.26
C VAL A 154 -11.71 -3.38 -16.97
N ALA A 155 -10.41 -3.67 -16.88
CA ALA A 155 -9.35 -2.65 -16.78
C ALA A 155 -8.02 -3.15 -17.34
N GLY A 156 -7.05 -2.22 -17.51
CA GLY A 156 -5.69 -2.51 -17.98
C GLY A 156 -5.48 -2.25 -19.47
N ASN A 157 -4.23 -2.44 -19.92
CA ASN A 157 -3.82 -2.34 -21.32
C ASN A 157 -3.04 -3.62 -21.72
N PRO A 158 -3.65 -4.54 -22.49
CA PRO A 158 -5.03 -4.51 -22.97
C PRO A 158 -6.05 -4.79 -21.84
N ALA A 159 -7.27 -4.29 -21.98
CA ALA A 159 -8.31 -4.43 -20.97
C ALA A 159 -8.69 -5.90 -20.78
N ARG A 160 -8.79 -6.31 -19.53
CA ARG A 160 -9.19 -7.66 -19.12
C ARG A 160 -10.32 -7.56 -18.10
N PRO A 161 -11.27 -8.51 -18.11
CA PRO A 161 -12.25 -8.66 -17.05
C PRO A 161 -11.54 -8.60 -15.71
N LEU A 162 -11.93 -7.62 -14.92
CA LEU A 162 -11.74 -7.65 -13.50
C LEU A 162 -12.73 -8.67 -13.00
N SER A 163 -12.23 -9.84 -12.62
CA SER A 163 -13.03 -10.88 -12.01
C SER A 163 -13.78 -10.28 -10.83
N ARG A 164 -15.07 -10.02 -11.02
CA ARG A 164 -15.98 -9.90 -9.88
C ARG A 164 -16.05 -11.29 -9.25
N PRO A 165 -15.99 -11.42 -7.93
CA PRO A 165 -16.32 -12.68 -7.28
C PRO A 165 -17.74 -13.07 -7.74
N GLY A 166 -17.86 -14.20 -8.44
CA GLY A 166 -18.89 -14.44 -9.45
C GLY A 166 -20.35 -14.42 -8.99
N GLY A 167 -21.25 -14.07 -9.91
CA GLY A 167 -22.67 -14.44 -9.85
C GLY A 167 -22.85 -15.86 -10.40
N THR A 168 -23.61 -16.69 -9.66
CA THR A 168 -23.80 -18.16 -9.81
C THR A 168 -22.59 -19.04 -9.46
N GLY A 169 -21.81 -18.61 -8.48
CA GLY A 169 -21.24 -19.47 -7.43
C GLY A 169 -21.53 -18.71 -6.14
N VAL A 170 -21.98 -19.40 -5.08
CA VAL A 170 -22.40 -18.80 -3.79
C VAL A 170 -21.56 -17.56 -3.50
N ALA A 171 -22.22 -16.40 -3.52
CA ALA A 171 -21.61 -15.07 -3.54
C ALA A 171 -20.32 -15.05 -2.70
N ARG A 172 -19.17 -14.98 -3.38
CA ARG A 172 -17.92 -14.61 -2.72
C ARG A 172 -18.13 -13.17 -2.27
N SER A 173 -18.50 -13.02 -1.01
CA SER A 173 -18.55 -11.76 -0.28
C SER A 173 -17.38 -10.88 -0.74
N GLU A 174 -17.67 -9.76 -1.39
CA GLU A 174 -16.87 -8.58 -1.12
C GLU A 174 -16.74 -8.51 0.40
N ASN A 175 -15.54 -8.38 0.95
CA ASN A 175 -15.34 -8.15 2.39
C ASN A 175 -15.87 -6.74 2.78
N VAL A 176 -17.08 -6.39 2.35
CA VAL A 176 -17.94 -5.49 3.11
C VAL A 176 -18.29 -6.27 4.36
N ARG A 177 -17.65 -5.90 5.46
CA ARG A 177 -17.84 -6.54 6.76
C ARG A 177 -19.34 -6.73 7.02
N PRO A 178 -19.80 -7.96 7.32
CA PRO A 178 -20.91 -8.07 8.24
C PRO A 178 -20.48 -7.31 9.48
N VAL A 179 -21.22 -6.28 9.87
CA VAL A 179 -20.95 -5.53 11.10
C VAL A 179 -20.92 -6.56 12.24
N GLY A 180 -19.72 -6.92 12.74
CA GLY A 180 -19.51 -7.89 13.82
C GLY A 180 -18.78 -9.21 13.48
N ALA A 181 -18.42 -9.52 12.23
CA ALA A 181 -17.64 -10.74 11.95
C ALA A 181 -16.15 -10.57 12.31
N PRO A 182 -15.50 -11.57 12.96
CA PRO A 182 -14.10 -11.46 13.39
C PRO A 182 -13.13 -11.51 12.21
N LEU A 183 -12.11 -10.65 12.23
CA LEU A 183 -10.95 -10.70 11.33
C LEU A 183 -10.19 -12.00 11.53
N ARG A 184 -10.11 -12.83 10.49
CA ARG A 184 -9.38 -14.10 10.52
C ARG A 184 -7.93 -13.87 10.10
N VAL A 185 -7.00 -14.18 10.99
CA VAL A 185 -5.56 -14.11 10.71
C VAL A 185 -5.00 -15.49 10.42
N GLY A 186 -4.13 -15.56 9.42
CA GLY A 186 -3.38 -16.73 9.02
C GLY A 186 -1.89 -16.58 9.30
N LEU A 187 -1.17 -17.71 9.38
CA LEU A 187 0.29 -17.74 9.50
C LEU A 187 0.88 -18.67 8.43
N VAL A 188 1.83 -18.16 7.64
CA VAL A 188 2.54 -18.91 6.62
C VAL A 188 4.00 -19.10 7.06
N GLY A 189 4.40 -20.36 7.27
CA GLY A 189 5.69 -20.74 7.82
C GLY A 189 5.64 -20.85 9.35
N VAL A 190 5.86 -22.07 9.87
CA VAL A 190 5.94 -22.38 11.31
C VAL A 190 7.34 -22.89 11.69
N GLY A 191 8.37 -22.23 11.15
CA GLY A 191 9.76 -22.37 11.60
C GLY A 191 10.03 -21.71 12.95
N SER A 192 11.29 -21.38 13.27
CA SER A 192 11.66 -20.79 14.57
C SER A 192 10.91 -19.49 14.90
N MET A 193 10.85 -18.55 13.94
CA MET A 193 10.09 -17.31 14.11
C MET A 193 8.59 -17.53 13.96
N GLY A 194 8.17 -18.38 13.02
CA GLY A 194 6.78 -18.76 12.84
C GLY A 194 6.13 -19.32 14.12
N LEU A 195 6.83 -20.17 14.89
CA LEU A 195 6.32 -20.67 16.18
C LEU A 195 6.14 -19.56 17.23
N LYS A 196 6.99 -18.52 17.23
CA LYS A 196 6.81 -17.37 18.11
C LYS A 196 5.58 -16.56 17.71
N HIS A 197 5.35 -16.36 16.41
CA HIS A 197 4.12 -15.77 15.89
C HIS A 197 2.90 -16.62 16.24
N ALA A 198 2.94 -17.94 16.05
CA ALA A 198 1.84 -18.83 16.39
C ALA A 198 1.45 -18.73 17.87
N ARG A 199 2.45 -18.66 18.78
CA ARG A 199 2.22 -18.42 20.21
C ARG A 199 1.55 -17.06 20.46
N VAL A 200 2.06 -16.00 19.83
CA VAL A 200 1.50 -14.65 19.98
C VAL A 200 0.06 -14.62 19.47
N LEU A 201 -0.18 -15.10 18.25
CA LEU A 201 -1.50 -15.13 17.61
C LEU A 201 -2.50 -15.98 18.39
N GLY A 202 -2.11 -17.15 18.89
CA GLY A 202 -2.96 -17.98 19.77
C GLY A 202 -3.21 -17.37 21.16
N GLY A 203 -2.32 -16.49 21.62
CA GLY A 203 -2.43 -15.75 22.87
C GLY A 203 -3.12 -14.38 22.75
N LEU A 204 -3.53 -13.97 21.55
CA LEU A 204 -4.18 -12.67 21.34
C LEU A 204 -5.47 -12.55 22.15
N ARG A 205 -5.75 -11.32 22.59
CA ARG A 205 -6.98 -10.95 23.31
C ARG A 205 -7.71 -9.80 22.62
N LEU A 206 -7.41 -9.56 21.34
CA LEU A 206 -8.07 -8.52 20.57
C LEU A 206 -9.52 -8.91 20.27
N PRO A 207 -10.50 -8.04 20.54
CA PRO A 207 -11.89 -8.29 20.16
C PRO A 207 -11.98 -8.36 18.64
N ASN A 208 -12.85 -9.24 18.14
CA ASN A 208 -13.09 -9.42 16.70
C ASN A 208 -11.85 -9.80 15.89
N VAL A 209 -10.88 -10.50 16.49
CA VAL A 209 -9.77 -11.14 15.77
C VAL A 209 -9.70 -12.61 16.16
N ARG A 210 -9.47 -13.50 15.18
CA ARG A 210 -9.32 -14.93 15.39
C ARG A 210 -8.13 -15.46 14.60
N PHE A 211 -7.23 -16.18 15.26
CA PHE A 211 -6.24 -16.99 14.57
C PHE A 211 -6.92 -18.21 13.94
N ALA A 212 -7.04 -18.21 12.62
CA ALA A 212 -7.94 -19.09 11.88
C ALA A 212 -7.23 -20.25 11.20
N ALA A 213 -6.08 -20.00 10.59
CA ALA A 213 -5.35 -21.02 9.85
C ALA A 213 -3.83 -20.83 9.94
N LEU A 214 -3.09 -21.90 9.73
CA LEU A 214 -1.66 -21.87 9.47
C LEU A 214 -1.31 -22.79 8.31
N TYR A 215 -0.18 -22.52 7.67
CA TYR A 215 0.36 -23.31 6.57
C TYR A 215 1.87 -23.40 6.70
N ASP A 216 2.43 -24.57 6.42
CA ASP A 216 3.85 -24.78 6.20
C ASP A 216 4.00 -25.84 5.10
N ILE A 217 5.09 -25.76 4.34
CA ILE A 217 5.41 -26.75 3.31
C ILE A 217 5.57 -28.15 3.93
N ASP A 218 6.03 -28.20 5.17
CA ASP A 218 6.07 -29.39 6.01
C ASP A 218 4.73 -29.57 6.74
N LYS A 219 3.88 -30.44 6.19
CA LYS A 219 2.53 -30.70 6.70
C LYS A 219 2.51 -31.24 8.12
N GLU A 220 3.52 -32.02 8.52
CA GLU A 220 3.61 -32.56 9.88
C GLU A 220 3.95 -31.46 10.88
N ARG A 221 4.85 -30.54 10.50
CA ARG A 221 5.15 -29.35 11.30
C ARG A 221 3.95 -28.43 11.46
N ALA A 222 3.19 -28.20 10.38
CA ALA A 222 1.95 -27.44 10.43
C ALA A 222 0.95 -28.09 11.42
N ARG A 223 0.69 -29.40 11.28
CA ARG A 223 -0.18 -30.16 12.20
C ARG A 223 0.28 -30.02 13.65
N ALA A 224 1.57 -30.26 13.93
CA ALA A 224 2.12 -30.13 15.28
C ALA A 224 1.93 -28.72 15.86
N ALA A 225 2.13 -27.67 15.05
CA ALA A 225 1.95 -26.29 15.48
C ALA A 225 0.50 -25.96 15.87
N THR A 226 -0.51 -26.59 15.26
CA THR A 226 -1.93 -26.34 15.61
C THR A 226 -2.24 -26.66 17.08
N HIS A 227 -1.63 -27.72 17.63
CA HIS A 227 -1.89 -28.19 18.99
C HIS A 227 -1.39 -27.22 20.07
N VAL A 228 -0.36 -26.42 19.76
CA VAL A 228 0.29 -25.51 20.72
C VAL A 228 -0.10 -24.04 20.54
N SER A 229 -0.97 -23.74 19.57
CA SER A 229 -1.28 -22.35 19.15
C SER A 229 -2.77 -22.02 19.10
N GLY A 230 -3.60 -22.73 19.88
CA GLY A 230 -5.04 -22.45 19.97
C GLY A 230 -5.88 -23.07 18.85
N SER A 231 -5.38 -24.15 18.24
CA SER A 231 -6.08 -24.98 17.25
C SER A 231 -6.58 -24.26 15.98
N PRO A 232 -5.73 -23.48 15.28
CA PRO A 232 -6.04 -23.02 13.92
C PRO A 232 -6.11 -24.21 12.95
N VAL A 233 -6.79 -24.01 11.81
CA VAL A 233 -6.83 -24.99 10.71
C VAL A 233 -5.44 -25.12 10.08
N ALA A 234 -4.94 -26.35 9.93
CA ALA A 234 -3.77 -26.61 9.11
C ALA A 234 -4.19 -26.65 7.62
N ALA A 235 -4.00 -25.54 6.91
CA ALA A 235 -4.32 -25.44 5.50
C ALA A 235 -3.38 -26.33 4.66
N SER A 236 -3.90 -26.88 3.57
CA SER A 236 -3.18 -27.74 2.63
C SER A 236 -2.22 -26.98 1.70
N GLY A 237 -2.41 -25.67 1.56
CA GLY A 237 -1.63 -24.77 0.72
C GLY A 237 -1.85 -23.30 1.05
N LEU A 238 -1.06 -22.42 0.42
CA LEU A 238 -1.18 -20.97 0.57
C LEU A 238 -2.54 -20.45 0.08
N GLU A 239 -3.06 -21.00 -1.02
CA GLU A 239 -4.36 -20.61 -1.57
C GLU A 239 -5.50 -20.84 -0.57
N GLU A 240 -5.60 -22.05 -0.02
CA GLU A 240 -6.59 -22.37 1.03
C GLU A 240 -6.43 -21.47 2.26
N LEU A 241 -5.19 -21.21 2.70
CA LEU A 241 -4.95 -20.31 3.83
C LEU A 241 -5.50 -18.90 3.55
N CYS A 242 -5.27 -18.38 2.35
CA CYS A 242 -5.74 -17.06 1.93
C CYS A 242 -7.27 -17.03 1.74
N GLU A 243 -7.93 -18.14 1.41
CA GLU A 243 -9.39 -18.22 1.40
C GLU A 243 -10.00 -18.19 2.81
N LEU A 244 -9.30 -18.80 3.78
CA LEU A 244 -9.73 -18.84 5.18
C LEU A 244 -9.47 -17.53 5.93
N CYS A 245 -8.49 -16.74 5.49
CA CYS A 245 -7.96 -15.59 6.22
C CYS A 245 -8.20 -14.25 5.49
N GLN A 246 -8.08 -13.16 6.23
CA GLN A 246 -8.11 -11.79 5.70
C GLN A 246 -6.80 -11.05 5.98
N ALA A 247 -6.06 -11.48 7.00
CA ALA A 247 -4.71 -11.01 7.28
C ALA A 247 -3.78 -12.22 7.38
N VAL A 248 -2.54 -12.08 6.92
CA VAL A 248 -1.56 -13.17 6.91
C VAL A 248 -0.24 -12.66 7.46
N VAL A 249 0.33 -13.40 8.41
CA VAL A 249 1.71 -13.23 8.84
C VAL A 249 2.58 -14.19 8.01
N VAL A 250 3.60 -13.67 7.35
CA VAL A 250 4.51 -14.44 6.50
C VAL A 250 5.85 -14.58 7.20
N ALA A 251 6.17 -15.79 7.65
CA ALA A 251 7.39 -16.16 8.38
C ALA A 251 8.08 -17.38 7.73
N VAL A 252 8.31 -17.27 6.41
CA VAL A 252 9.02 -18.26 5.58
C VAL A 252 10.50 -17.88 5.44
N PRO A 253 11.36 -18.69 4.78
CA PRO A 253 12.72 -18.24 4.46
C PRO A 253 12.72 -16.97 3.59
N THR A 254 13.73 -16.10 3.78
CA THR A 254 13.85 -14.82 3.07
C THR A 254 13.75 -14.94 1.55
N THR A 255 14.26 -16.01 0.96
CA THR A 255 14.20 -16.27 -0.49
C THR A 255 12.77 -16.47 -1.01
N SER A 256 11.82 -16.81 -0.14
CA SER A 256 10.42 -17.03 -0.49
C SER A 256 9.50 -15.87 -0.06
N HIS A 257 10.03 -14.87 0.65
CA HIS A 257 9.24 -13.74 1.17
C HIS A 257 8.47 -13.00 0.08
N PHE A 258 9.14 -12.61 -1.01
CA PHE A 258 8.51 -11.83 -2.07
C PHE A 258 7.34 -12.57 -2.71
N GLU A 259 7.56 -13.81 -3.17
CA GLU A 259 6.51 -14.58 -3.86
C GLU A 259 5.32 -14.90 -2.96
N VAL A 260 5.57 -15.28 -1.69
CA VAL A 260 4.49 -15.59 -0.74
C VAL A 260 3.70 -14.34 -0.36
N ALA A 261 4.38 -13.21 -0.10
CA ALA A 261 3.72 -11.95 0.20
C ALA A 261 2.90 -11.43 -1.00
N ARG A 262 3.46 -11.50 -2.21
CA ARG A 262 2.77 -11.12 -3.45
C ARG A 262 1.50 -11.94 -3.64
N GLN A 263 1.58 -13.27 -3.51
CA GLN A 263 0.41 -14.16 -3.65
C GLN A 263 -0.66 -13.88 -2.58
N ALA A 264 -0.25 -13.60 -1.33
CA ALA A 264 -1.19 -13.24 -0.27
C ALA A 264 -1.90 -11.90 -0.53
N LEU A 265 -1.17 -10.86 -0.97
CA LEU A 265 -1.75 -9.58 -1.38
C LEU A 265 -2.68 -9.73 -2.59
N GLU A 266 -2.29 -10.56 -3.57
CA GLU A 266 -3.09 -10.86 -4.75
C GLU A 266 -4.40 -11.57 -4.42
N ALA A 267 -4.39 -12.42 -3.40
CA ALA A 267 -5.56 -13.08 -2.84
C ALA A 267 -6.41 -12.14 -1.95
N GLY A 268 -6.01 -10.89 -1.76
CA GLY A 268 -6.77 -9.89 -0.99
C GLY A 268 -6.51 -9.92 0.52
N CYS A 269 -5.43 -10.55 0.96
CA CYS A 269 -5.05 -10.55 2.38
C CYS A 269 -4.19 -9.33 2.74
N HIS A 270 -4.41 -8.74 3.91
CA HIS A 270 -3.42 -7.89 4.56
C HIS A 270 -2.17 -8.73 4.89
N VAL A 271 -0.97 -8.16 4.82
CA VAL A 271 0.28 -8.91 4.98
C VAL A 271 1.20 -8.25 6.00
N LEU A 272 1.63 -9.03 7.00
CA LEU A 272 2.78 -8.74 7.86
C LEU A 272 3.91 -9.69 7.48
N LEU A 273 4.94 -9.17 6.84
CA LEU A 273 6.08 -9.93 6.32
C LEU A 273 7.24 -9.90 7.31
N GLU A 274 7.78 -11.04 7.70
CA GLU A 274 8.97 -11.09 8.54
C GLU A 274 10.21 -10.44 7.90
N LYS A 275 11.13 -10.00 8.74
CA LYS A 275 12.39 -9.38 8.31
C LYS A 275 13.50 -10.44 8.17
N PRO A 276 14.51 -10.20 7.33
CA PRO A 276 14.56 -9.15 6.30
C PRO A 276 13.57 -9.46 5.18
N ALA A 277 12.84 -8.45 4.68
CA ALA A 277 11.79 -8.67 3.68
C ALA A 277 12.37 -9.27 2.40
N THR A 278 13.30 -8.58 1.74
CA THR A 278 14.14 -9.13 0.67
C THR A 278 15.46 -8.35 0.65
N ALA A 279 16.50 -8.86 -0.02
CA ALA A 279 17.74 -8.09 -0.25
C ALA A 279 17.59 -7.02 -1.33
N ASN A 280 16.53 -7.07 -2.15
CA ASN A 280 16.24 -6.12 -3.21
C ASN A 280 15.13 -5.13 -2.76
N PRO A 281 15.45 -3.85 -2.53
CA PRO A 281 14.46 -2.85 -2.13
C PRO A 281 13.32 -2.68 -3.14
N CYS A 282 13.58 -2.83 -4.44
CA CYS A 282 12.57 -2.68 -5.49
C CYS A 282 11.45 -3.73 -5.37
N LEU A 283 11.78 -4.96 -4.99
CA LEU A 283 10.77 -6.00 -4.75
C LEU A 283 9.83 -5.65 -3.60
N VAL A 284 10.33 -4.95 -2.58
CA VAL A 284 9.48 -4.49 -1.47
C VAL A 284 8.62 -3.31 -1.89
N GLU A 285 9.15 -2.41 -2.71
CA GLU A 285 8.38 -1.30 -3.30
C GLU A 285 7.24 -1.79 -4.21
N ASP A 286 7.46 -2.88 -4.95
CA ASP A 286 6.41 -3.54 -5.74
C ASP A 286 5.28 -4.06 -4.82
N LEU A 287 5.63 -4.69 -3.68
CA LEU A 287 4.65 -5.15 -2.69
C LEU A 287 3.91 -3.98 -2.03
N GLU A 288 4.61 -2.89 -1.69
CA GLU A 288 4.00 -1.66 -1.15
C GLU A 288 3.01 -1.06 -2.15
N THR A 289 3.40 -0.98 -3.42
CA THR A 289 2.56 -0.48 -4.52
C THR A 289 1.33 -1.35 -4.73
N GLU A 290 1.49 -2.67 -4.72
CA GLU A 290 0.38 -3.62 -4.89
C GLU A 290 -0.60 -3.58 -3.71
N ALA A 291 -0.09 -3.48 -2.48
CA ALA A 291 -0.91 -3.31 -1.29
C ALA A 291 -1.70 -1.99 -1.33
N ALA A 292 -1.04 -0.88 -1.69
CA ALA A 292 -1.69 0.42 -1.83
C ALA A 292 -2.79 0.40 -2.89
N ARG A 293 -2.51 -0.21 -4.06
CA ARG A 293 -3.48 -0.37 -5.16
C ARG A 293 -4.75 -1.11 -4.71
N ARG A 294 -4.60 -2.09 -3.82
CA ARG A 294 -5.70 -2.91 -3.27
C ARG A 294 -6.29 -2.38 -1.97
N ARG A 295 -5.74 -1.29 -1.42
CA ARG A 295 -6.08 -0.75 -0.09
C ARG A 295 -5.90 -1.79 1.02
N LEU A 296 -4.89 -2.63 0.90
CA LEU A 296 -4.48 -3.60 1.91
C LEU A 296 -3.41 -2.99 2.81
N VAL A 297 -3.28 -3.57 4.01
CA VAL A 297 -2.22 -3.19 4.95
C VAL A 297 -1.05 -4.11 4.64
N PHE A 298 0.10 -3.51 4.32
CA PHE A 298 1.36 -4.22 4.13
C PHE A 298 2.40 -3.66 5.09
N GLU A 299 3.05 -4.55 5.82
CA GLU A 299 4.07 -4.20 6.80
C GLU A 299 5.23 -5.19 6.74
N VAL A 300 6.43 -4.68 7.00
CA VAL A 300 7.60 -5.51 7.27
C VAL A 300 7.83 -5.55 8.78
N GLY A 301 8.26 -6.71 9.28
CA GLY A 301 8.44 -7.09 10.67
C GLY A 301 9.55 -6.34 11.42
N PHE A 302 9.62 -5.02 11.31
CA PHE A 302 10.49 -4.16 12.12
C PHE A 302 9.99 -4.07 13.55
N VAL A 303 10.20 -5.15 14.30
CA VAL A 303 9.65 -5.34 15.65
C VAL A 303 10.08 -4.24 16.63
N GLU A 304 11.25 -3.64 16.43
CA GLU A 304 11.76 -2.55 17.30
C GLU A 304 10.91 -1.27 17.23
N ARG A 305 10.14 -1.03 16.15
CA ARG A 305 9.13 0.05 16.10
C ARG A 305 8.07 -0.07 17.22
N HIS A 306 7.92 -1.28 17.76
CA HIS A 306 6.98 -1.60 18.83
C HIS A 306 7.68 -1.78 20.19
N ASN A 307 8.98 -1.51 20.28
CA ASN A 307 9.70 -1.55 21.55
C ASN A 307 9.22 -0.40 22.47
N PRO A 308 8.72 -0.69 23.69
CA PRO A 308 8.20 0.34 24.59
C PRO A 308 9.22 1.45 24.92
N ALA A 309 10.49 1.10 25.10
CA ALA A 309 11.54 2.07 25.41
C ALA A 309 11.83 2.99 24.23
N LEU A 310 11.79 2.44 23.00
CA LEU A 310 11.95 3.23 21.79
C LEU A 310 10.75 4.16 21.55
N ARG A 311 9.54 3.71 21.85
CA ARG A 311 8.34 4.57 21.78
C ARG A 311 8.43 5.73 22.76
N ALA A 312 8.83 5.47 23.99
CA ALA A 312 9.05 6.53 24.98
C ALA A 312 10.11 7.55 24.51
N LEU A 313 11.16 7.11 23.80
CA LEU A 313 12.12 8.01 23.18
C LEU A 313 11.46 8.90 22.13
N LEU A 314 10.68 8.30 21.22
CA LEU A 314 10.03 9.02 20.12
C LEU A 314 8.93 9.99 20.58
N GLU A 315 8.38 9.78 21.78
CA GLU A 315 7.48 10.73 22.46
C GLU A 315 8.23 11.93 23.04
N ARG A 316 9.49 11.75 23.47
CA ARG A 316 10.34 12.82 24.04
C ARG A 316 11.08 13.65 23.01
N VAL A 317 11.43 13.05 21.88
CA VAL A 317 12.13 13.72 20.78
C VAL A 317 11.11 13.96 19.69
N GLY A 318 10.50 15.13 19.60
CA GLY A 318 9.50 15.46 18.58
C GLY A 318 10.05 15.46 17.14
N PRO A 319 9.19 15.48 16.10
CA PRO A 319 9.61 15.52 14.69
C PRO A 319 10.45 16.74 14.29
N ALA A 320 10.26 17.87 14.98
CA ALA A 320 10.99 19.12 14.72
C ALA A 320 12.21 19.30 15.65
N ASP A 321 12.42 18.40 16.61
CA ASP A 321 13.51 18.54 17.56
C ASP A 321 14.85 18.29 16.88
N PRO A 322 15.87 19.11 17.16
CA PRO A 322 17.18 18.96 16.56
C PRO A 322 17.87 17.70 17.09
N VAL A 323 17.99 16.69 16.24
CA VAL A 323 18.86 15.53 16.47
C VAL A 323 20.23 15.83 15.87
N VAL A 324 21.28 15.66 16.65
CA VAL A 324 22.67 15.89 16.20
C VAL A 324 23.30 14.57 15.73
N ALA A 325 23.21 13.55 16.58
CA ALA A 325 23.83 12.26 16.30
C ALA A 325 23.06 11.09 16.94
N ILE A 326 23.30 9.90 16.40
CA ILE A 326 22.77 8.63 16.88
C ILE A 326 23.93 7.64 17.02
N GLU A 327 24.06 6.99 18.17
CA GLU A 327 24.97 5.85 18.38
C GLU A 327 24.14 4.60 18.66
N ALA A 328 24.35 3.52 17.92
CA ALA A 328 23.64 2.26 18.19
C ALA A 328 24.63 1.09 18.29
N ARG A 329 24.42 0.23 19.29
CA ARG A 329 25.24 -0.97 19.54
C ARG A 329 24.34 -2.18 19.68
N ARG A 330 24.46 -3.10 18.73
CA ARG A 330 23.64 -4.32 18.61
C ARG A 330 24.52 -5.57 18.62
N LEU A 331 24.95 -5.96 19.81
CA LEU A 331 25.90 -7.05 20.07
C LEU A 331 25.20 -8.31 20.63
N GLY A 332 25.36 -9.46 19.97
CA GLY A 332 24.58 -10.69 20.23
C GLY A 332 24.96 -11.48 21.49
N GLY A 333 26.07 -11.15 22.15
CA GLY A 333 26.62 -11.86 23.30
C GLY A 333 27.41 -13.13 22.93
N PRO A 334 27.84 -13.92 23.93
CA PRO A 334 28.74 -15.05 23.71
C PRO A 334 28.04 -16.21 23.01
N ALA A 335 28.81 -16.95 22.21
CA ALA A 335 28.31 -18.08 21.41
C ALA A 335 27.68 -19.15 22.31
N ARG A 336 26.54 -19.70 21.88
CA ARG A 336 25.87 -20.80 22.60
C ARG A 336 26.34 -22.17 22.06
N PRO A 337 26.70 -23.13 22.94
CA PRO A 337 27.33 -24.41 22.53
C PRO A 337 26.49 -25.33 21.61
N LEU A 338 25.19 -25.07 21.42
CA LEU A 338 24.26 -25.98 20.74
C LEU A 338 23.36 -25.28 19.69
N ALA A 339 23.62 -24.01 19.37
CA ALA A 339 22.87 -23.30 18.34
C ALA A 339 23.52 -23.56 16.97
N SER A 340 23.17 -24.69 16.34
CA SER A 340 23.45 -24.90 14.92
C SER A 340 22.74 -23.80 14.11
N GLY A 341 23.52 -22.86 13.55
CA GLY A 341 23.05 -21.98 12.47
C GLY A 341 22.62 -20.56 12.82
N TYR A 342 23.28 -19.87 13.77
CA TYR A 342 23.20 -18.39 13.87
C TYR A 342 24.44 -17.68 13.32
N ALA A 343 25.10 -18.26 12.32
CA ALA A 343 25.73 -17.42 11.31
C ALA A 343 24.58 -17.00 10.39
N GLY A 344 24.41 -15.70 10.15
CA GLY A 344 23.58 -15.26 9.02
C GLY A 344 23.96 -16.05 7.76
N ASP A 345 23.11 -16.03 6.75
CA ASP A 345 23.49 -16.46 5.39
C ASP A 345 24.94 -16.01 5.16
N ASN A 346 25.89 -16.94 4.95
CA ASN A 346 27.36 -16.77 5.12
C ASN A 346 28.00 -15.63 4.28
N ARG A 347 27.16 -14.77 3.69
CA ARG A 347 27.44 -13.48 3.10
C ARG A 347 27.99 -12.48 4.12
N ARG A 348 28.93 -11.66 3.65
CA ARG A 348 29.58 -10.61 4.45
C ARG A 348 28.62 -9.50 4.89
N ASP A 349 27.58 -9.25 4.13
CA ASP A 349 26.59 -8.19 4.35
C ASP A 349 25.41 -8.60 5.25
N ALA A 350 25.29 -9.88 5.61
CA ALA A 350 24.16 -10.39 6.39
C ALA A 350 23.96 -9.62 7.72
N ILE A 351 25.05 -9.16 8.34
CA ILE A 351 25.01 -8.37 9.58
C ILE A 351 24.19 -7.07 9.43
N VAL A 352 24.19 -6.48 8.22
CA VAL A 352 23.41 -5.28 7.90
C VAL A 352 21.92 -5.62 7.91
N TRP A 353 21.54 -6.67 7.19
CA TRP A 353 20.14 -7.09 7.01
C TRP A 353 19.51 -7.69 8.25
N ASP A 354 20.29 -8.38 9.08
CA ASP A 354 19.77 -9.10 10.23
C ASP A 354 19.76 -8.26 11.51
N LEU A 355 20.78 -7.40 11.70
CA LEU A 355 20.98 -6.59 12.90
C LEU A 355 20.87 -5.09 12.62
N MET A 356 21.75 -4.51 11.79
CA MET A 356 21.82 -3.04 11.64
C MET A 356 20.56 -2.41 11.05
N ILE A 357 19.75 -3.17 10.31
CA ILE A 357 18.52 -2.68 9.67
C ILE A 357 17.55 -2.02 10.66
N HIS A 358 17.52 -2.49 11.91
CA HIS A 358 16.70 -1.90 12.97
C HIS A 358 17.17 -0.49 13.35
N ASP A 359 18.48 -0.30 13.38
CA ASP A 359 19.10 0.96 13.77
C ASP A 359 19.08 1.96 12.59
N LEU A 360 19.14 1.45 11.35
CA LEU A 360 18.89 2.22 10.12
C LEU A 360 17.44 2.72 10.01
N ASP A 361 16.47 1.89 10.39
CA ASP A 361 15.05 2.27 10.46
C ASP A 361 14.83 3.43 11.44
N LEU A 362 15.46 3.35 12.62
CA LEU A 362 15.42 4.42 13.61
C LEU A 362 16.14 5.70 13.14
N LEU A 363 17.31 5.56 12.51
CA LEU A 363 18.02 6.69 11.91
C LEU A 363 17.12 7.43 10.91
N LEU A 364 16.43 6.70 10.03
CA LEU A 364 15.54 7.32 9.06
C LEU A 364 14.38 8.06 9.74
N ALA A 365 13.80 7.48 10.80
CA ALA A 365 12.72 8.11 11.55
C ALA A 365 13.16 9.40 12.29
N LEU A 366 14.31 9.36 12.96
CA LEU A 366 14.84 10.50 13.73
C LEU A 366 15.46 11.59 12.84
N SER A 367 15.89 11.25 11.64
CA SER A 367 16.34 12.22 10.63
C SER A 367 15.18 12.80 9.79
N GLY A 368 13.93 12.47 10.11
CA GLY A 368 12.75 12.98 9.41
C GLY A 368 12.67 12.51 7.96
N GLY A 369 13.20 11.33 7.63
CA GLY A 369 13.19 10.79 6.28
C GLY A 369 14.25 11.39 5.36
N SER A 370 15.26 12.07 5.91
CA SER A 370 16.31 12.73 5.12
C SER A 370 17.10 11.74 4.26
N ARG A 371 17.61 12.21 3.12
CA ARG A 371 18.45 11.39 2.22
C ARG A 371 19.81 11.10 2.85
N LEU A 372 20.30 9.87 2.69
CA LEU A 372 21.68 9.49 3.02
C LEU A 372 22.69 10.11 2.04
N GLU A 373 23.66 10.86 2.56
CA GLU A 373 24.74 11.47 1.78
C GLU A 373 25.96 10.57 1.69
N THR A 374 26.47 10.14 2.84
CA THR A 374 27.68 9.30 2.93
C THR A 374 27.45 8.14 3.89
N ALA A 375 28.01 6.98 3.54
CA ALA A 375 28.06 5.81 4.40
C ALA A 375 29.42 5.15 4.23
N ASN A 376 30.08 4.87 5.35
CA ASN A 376 31.32 4.10 5.39
C ASN A 376 31.10 2.93 6.34
N ALA A 377 31.40 1.72 5.90
CA ALA A 377 31.23 0.52 6.71
C ALA A 377 32.43 -0.42 6.60
N VAL A 378 32.71 -1.10 7.70
CA VAL A 378 33.61 -2.26 7.75
C VAL A 378 32.75 -3.44 8.18
N LEU A 379 32.62 -4.43 7.30
CA LEU A 379 31.83 -5.64 7.50
C LEU A 379 32.75 -6.86 7.37
N ASP A 380 32.96 -7.60 8.45
CA ASP A 380 33.84 -8.77 8.43
C ASP A 380 33.52 -9.76 9.55
N GLY A 381 33.64 -11.06 9.27
CA GLY A 381 33.59 -12.11 10.31
C GLY A 381 32.37 -12.11 11.24
N GLY A 382 31.21 -11.60 10.79
CA GLY A 382 30.01 -11.46 11.63
C GLY A 382 29.99 -10.22 12.53
N TRP A 383 30.89 -9.27 12.26
CA TRP A 383 30.96 -7.93 12.81
C TRP A 383 30.65 -6.88 11.73
N GLY A 384 30.09 -5.76 12.16
CA GLY A 384 29.93 -4.58 11.34
C GLY A 384 30.09 -3.32 12.17
N ALA A 385 30.80 -2.34 11.62
CA ALA A 385 30.85 -0.97 12.14
C ALA A 385 30.59 -0.01 10.99
N ALA A 386 29.73 0.98 11.21
CA ALA A 386 29.29 1.90 10.16
C ALA A 386 29.16 3.34 10.67
N VAL A 387 29.55 4.30 9.83
CA VAL A 387 29.34 5.73 10.05
C VAL A 387 28.55 6.29 8.87
N LEU A 388 27.41 6.92 9.15
CA LEU A 388 26.49 7.48 8.16
C LEU A 388 26.28 8.99 8.40
N SER A 389 26.11 9.75 7.31
CA SER A 389 25.70 11.15 7.36
C SER A 389 24.47 11.40 6.50
N MET A 390 23.46 12.03 7.09
CA MET A 390 22.20 12.40 6.45
C MET A 390 22.26 13.84 5.94
N SER A 391 21.47 14.14 4.90
CA SER A 391 21.44 15.46 4.23
C SER A 391 20.95 16.62 5.08
N ASN A 392 20.29 16.34 6.20
CA ASN A 392 19.92 17.35 7.19
C ASN A 392 21.01 17.56 8.27
N GLY A 393 22.17 16.92 8.13
CA GLY A 393 23.31 17.03 9.05
C GLY A 393 23.35 15.99 10.17
N VAL A 394 22.30 15.17 10.35
CA VAL A 394 22.28 14.10 11.36
C VAL A 394 23.36 13.06 11.04
N LYS A 395 24.16 12.68 12.04
CA LYS A 395 25.19 11.63 11.92
C LYS A 395 24.81 10.37 12.69
N ALA A 396 25.25 9.22 12.21
CA ALA A 396 25.05 7.95 12.92
C ALA A 396 26.33 7.13 12.99
N CYS A 397 26.57 6.50 14.14
CA CYS A 397 27.59 5.47 14.35
C CYS A 397 26.90 4.18 14.80
N LEU A 398 27.01 3.12 14.00
CA LEU A 398 26.31 1.86 14.22
C LEU A 398 27.34 0.73 14.38
N GLU A 399 27.20 -0.08 15.43
CA GLU A 399 27.99 -1.27 15.68
C GLU A 399 27.07 -2.49 15.80
N ALA A 400 27.38 -3.58 15.11
CA ALA A 400 26.65 -4.83 15.21
C ALA A 400 27.59 -6.03 15.21
N ALA A 401 27.25 -7.06 15.99
CA ALA A 401 27.98 -8.32 16.01
C ALA A 401 27.05 -9.48 16.38
N TYR A 402 27.20 -10.62 15.72
CA TYR A 402 26.47 -11.84 16.10
C TYR A 402 27.00 -12.45 17.40
N VAL A 403 28.32 -12.50 17.54
CA VAL A 403 29.02 -13.12 18.67
C VAL A 403 30.06 -12.16 19.22
N CYS A 404 30.04 -11.96 20.52
CA CYS A 404 30.92 -11.06 21.26
C CYS A 404 30.88 -11.42 22.75
N GLN A 405 31.69 -10.74 23.57
CA GLN A 405 31.81 -11.03 24.99
C GLN A 405 30.57 -10.62 25.77
N ASP A 406 29.93 -9.49 25.37
CA ASP A 406 28.80 -8.89 26.05
C ASP A 406 27.56 -8.80 25.16
N LYS A 407 26.38 -9.04 25.72
CA LYS A 407 25.12 -8.86 24.99
C LYS A 407 24.61 -7.44 25.18
N VAL A 408 24.63 -6.65 24.11
CA VAL A 408 24.23 -5.22 24.13
C VAL A 408 23.13 -4.96 23.10
N ARG A 409 22.10 -4.22 23.52
CA ARG A 409 21.11 -3.61 22.63
C ARG A 409 20.81 -2.20 23.12
N GLN A 410 21.60 -1.25 22.64
CA GLN A 410 21.57 0.11 23.13
C GLN A 410 21.54 1.10 21.98
N VAL A 411 20.76 2.17 22.13
CA VAL A 411 20.77 3.33 21.26
C VAL A 411 20.95 4.58 22.10
N ARG A 412 21.82 5.49 21.68
CA ARG A 412 21.96 6.83 22.25
C ARG A 412 21.60 7.87 21.19
N VAL A 413 20.80 8.85 21.56
CA VAL A 413 20.38 9.95 20.70
C VAL A 413 20.80 11.25 21.34
N PHE A 414 21.59 12.02 20.60
CA PHE A 414 22.14 13.28 21.05
C PHE A 414 21.33 14.43 20.48
N THR A 415 20.74 15.22 21.36
CA THR A 415 20.14 16.54 21.05
C THR A 415 20.99 17.63 21.72
N PRO A 416 20.84 18.92 21.36
CA PRO A 416 21.64 20.00 21.94
C PRO A 416 21.62 20.09 23.46
N GLU A 417 20.48 19.77 24.10
CA GLU A 417 20.30 19.94 25.55
C GLU A 417 20.18 18.61 26.32
N VAL A 418 19.73 17.55 25.66
CA VAL A 418 19.46 16.25 26.30
C VAL A 418 20.08 15.12 25.49
N THR A 419 20.76 14.19 26.17
CA THR A 419 21.15 12.91 25.59
C THR A 419 20.20 11.85 26.08
N TYR A 420 19.62 11.10 25.17
CA TYR A 420 18.75 9.99 25.48
C TYR A 420 19.48 8.67 25.26
N GLU A 421 19.22 7.69 26.11
CA GLU A 421 19.77 6.35 26.02
C GLU A 421 18.66 5.33 26.19
N VAL A 422 18.46 4.50 25.17
CA VAL A 422 17.52 3.39 25.15
C VAL A 422 18.30 2.10 25.35
N ASP A 423 17.96 1.36 26.40
CA ASP A 423 18.38 -0.01 26.63
C ASP A 423 17.21 -0.93 26.28
N HIS A 424 17.29 -1.56 25.11
CA HIS A 424 16.21 -2.41 24.59
C HIS A 424 16.06 -3.70 25.39
N LEU A 425 17.12 -4.18 26.07
CA LEU A 425 17.03 -5.40 26.89
C LEU A 425 16.33 -5.12 28.21
N ALA A 426 16.59 -3.95 28.80
CA ALA A 426 15.99 -3.52 30.06
C ALA A 426 14.64 -2.78 29.89
N ASN A 427 14.17 -2.55 28.66
CA ASN A 427 13.03 -1.69 28.34
C ASN A 427 13.11 -0.33 29.05
N ARG A 428 14.29 0.28 29.01
CA ARG A 428 14.61 1.48 29.78
C ARG A 428 15.04 2.61 28.87
N LEU A 429 14.48 3.79 29.13
CA LEU A 429 14.90 5.07 28.56
C LEU A 429 15.52 5.91 29.67
N THR A 430 16.74 6.37 29.47
CA THR A 430 17.43 7.30 30.36
C THR A 430 17.64 8.62 29.63
N ALA A 431 17.23 9.74 30.23
CA ALA A 431 17.51 11.08 29.73
C ALA A 431 18.57 11.74 30.63
N TYR A 432 19.65 12.19 30.01
CA TYR A 432 20.74 12.91 30.65
C TYR A 432 20.63 14.39 30.24
N SER A 433 20.46 15.27 31.22
CA SER A 433 20.35 16.71 31.02
C SER A 433 21.34 17.46 31.92
N ARG A 434 21.66 18.70 31.54
CA ARG A 434 22.62 19.53 32.27
C ARG A 434 22.19 19.69 33.74
N GLY A 435 23.06 19.30 34.66
CA GLY A 435 22.92 19.63 36.08
C GLY A 435 23.67 20.92 36.42
N GLN A 436 24.14 21.03 37.66
CA GLN A 436 24.97 22.13 38.14
C GLN A 436 26.46 21.83 37.93
N ALA A 437 27.22 22.83 37.51
CA ALA A 437 28.68 22.81 37.55
C ALA A 437 29.17 23.89 38.52
N SER A 438 30.06 23.53 39.43
CA SER A 438 30.73 24.46 40.34
C SER A 438 32.21 24.12 40.46
N TYR A 439 33.01 25.11 40.87
CA TYR A 439 34.41 24.91 41.20
C TYR A 439 34.59 25.24 42.68
N GLU A 440 34.87 24.21 43.48
CA GLU A 440 34.97 24.32 44.93
C GLU A 440 36.22 23.59 45.42
N HIS A 441 36.98 24.21 46.33
CA HIS A 441 38.18 23.63 46.96
C HIS A 441 39.22 23.06 45.97
N GLY A 442 39.38 23.67 44.78
CA GLY A 442 40.31 23.20 43.75
C GLY A 442 39.78 22.04 42.89
N ALA A 443 38.54 21.59 43.11
CA ALA A 443 37.89 20.55 42.33
C ALA A 443 36.77 21.12 41.45
N TYR A 444 36.74 20.70 40.19
CA TYR A 444 35.62 20.95 39.28
C TYR A 444 34.55 19.88 39.53
N LEU A 445 33.42 20.30 40.10
CA LEU A 445 32.28 19.44 40.36
C LEU A 445 31.23 19.66 39.27
N GLN A 446 30.85 18.57 38.61
CA GLN A 446 29.79 18.59 37.60
C GLN A 446 28.74 17.54 37.97
N SER A 447 27.49 17.97 38.02
CA SER A 447 26.34 17.09 38.17
C SER A 447 25.59 16.98 36.84
N VAL A 448 25.03 15.81 36.61
CA VAL A 448 24.15 15.51 35.48
C VAL A 448 22.82 15.09 36.08
N ARG A 449 21.71 15.67 35.62
CA ARG A 449 20.39 15.18 35.99
C ARG A 449 20.08 13.98 35.12
N GLN A 450 19.84 12.85 35.76
CA GLN A 450 19.44 11.60 35.12
C GLN A 450 17.97 11.30 35.44
N GLU A 451 17.14 11.21 34.41
CA GLU A 451 15.77 10.77 34.53
C GLU A 451 15.63 9.39 33.87
N MET A 452 15.17 8.40 34.64
CA MET A 452 15.02 7.03 34.16
C MET A 452 13.55 6.68 34.06
N THR A 453 13.16 6.21 32.88
CA THR A 453 11.81 5.73 32.58
C THR A 453 11.91 4.26 32.19
N VAL A 454 11.27 3.41 32.99
CA VAL A 454 11.04 2.02 32.61
C VAL A 454 9.71 1.97 31.89
N ALA A 455 9.75 1.71 30.58
CA ALA A 455 8.55 1.72 29.76
C ALA A 455 7.63 0.55 30.12
N LEU A 456 6.31 0.74 29.97
CA LEU A 456 5.29 -0.26 30.32
C LEU A 456 5.57 -1.62 29.65
N HIS A 457 5.24 -2.69 30.38
CA HIS A 457 5.46 -4.06 29.94
C HIS A 457 4.64 -4.40 28.68
N GLY A 458 5.31 -4.94 27.66
CA GLY A 458 4.69 -5.54 26.49
C GLY A 458 5.74 -6.20 25.62
N GLU A 459 5.51 -7.45 25.21
CA GLU A 459 6.41 -8.15 24.29
C GLU A 459 6.35 -7.45 22.91
N PRO A 460 7.46 -6.94 22.34
CA PRO A 460 7.44 -6.19 21.09
C PRO A 460 6.77 -6.94 19.92
N LEU A 461 6.97 -8.26 19.83
CA LEU A 461 6.34 -9.10 18.81
C LEU A 461 4.81 -9.13 18.94
N ARG A 462 4.31 -9.17 20.18
CA ARG A 462 2.87 -9.10 20.46
C ARG A 462 2.31 -7.72 20.12
N LEU A 463 3.00 -6.66 20.53
CA LEU A 463 2.60 -5.29 20.23
C LEU A 463 2.59 -5.01 18.73
N GLN A 464 3.50 -5.61 17.95
CA GLN A 464 3.50 -5.55 16.49
C GLN A 464 2.28 -6.25 15.89
N ALA A 465 2.03 -7.50 16.29
CA ALA A 465 0.87 -8.25 15.79
C ALA A 465 -0.43 -7.51 16.12
N GLU A 466 -0.58 -7.00 17.34
CA GLU A 466 -1.77 -6.26 17.76
C GLU A 466 -1.95 -4.96 16.96
N ALA A 467 -0.87 -4.22 16.72
CA ALA A 467 -0.86 -3.00 15.91
C ALA A 467 -1.28 -3.28 14.45
N PHE A 468 -0.63 -4.24 13.79
CA PHE A 468 -0.96 -4.67 12.43
C PHE A 468 -2.44 -5.08 12.30
N LEU A 469 -2.93 -5.92 13.21
CA LEU A 469 -4.31 -6.41 13.18
C LEU A 469 -5.33 -5.30 13.47
N THR A 470 -5.00 -4.35 14.34
CA THR A 470 -5.83 -3.16 14.61
C THR A 470 -5.95 -2.28 13.37
N ARG A 471 -4.85 -2.11 12.60
CA ARG A 471 -4.88 -1.43 11.30
C ARG A 471 -5.70 -2.17 10.26
N CYS A 472 -5.61 -3.50 10.20
CA CYS A 472 -6.48 -4.32 9.36
C CYS A 472 -7.97 -4.16 9.75
N LEU A 473 -8.23 -3.92 11.04
CA LEU A 473 -9.57 -3.59 11.53
C LEU A 473 -10.03 -2.17 11.16
N GLY A 474 -9.20 -1.35 10.51
CA GLY A 474 -9.54 0.03 10.14
C GLY A 474 -9.69 0.95 11.36
N VAL A 475 -9.21 0.50 12.52
CA VAL A 475 -9.18 1.28 13.75
C VAL A 475 -7.91 2.10 13.74
N ALA A 476 -8.04 3.41 13.94
CA ALA A 476 -6.88 4.27 14.12
C ALA A 476 -6.09 3.78 15.35
N GLU A 477 -4.80 3.49 15.17
CA GLU A 477 -3.95 3.11 16.29
C GLU A 477 -3.96 4.23 17.33
N PRO A 478 -4.15 3.92 18.62
CA PRO A 478 -3.91 4.89 19.67
C PRO A 478 -2.41 5.21 19.67
N ALA A 479 -2.06 6.40 19.18
CA ALA A 479 -0.78 7.08 19.36
C ALA A 479 0.47 6.18 19.24
N CYS A 480 0.54 5.31 18.24
CA CYS A 480 1.83 4.81 17.81
C CYS A 480 2.52 5.96 17.06
N PRO A 481 3.78 6.32 17.35
CA PRO A 481 4.56 7.21 16.50
C PRO A 481 4.92 6.55 15.14
N SER A 482 4.08 5.62 14.64
CA SER A 482 4.19 4.95 13.34
C SER A 482 4.23 5.95 12.18
N GLY A 483 3.65 7.15 12.34
CA GLY A 483 3.79 8.24 11.37
C GLY A 483 5.23 8.79 11.22
N ARG A 484 6.18 8.42 12.08
CA ARG A 484 7.59 8.82 11.96
C ARG A 484 8.42 7.86 11.14
N PHE A 485 7.99 6.60 11.05
CA PHE A 485 8.73 5.60 10.30
C PHE A 485 8.34 5.63 8.83
N GLY A 486 9.34 5.66 7.96
CA GLY A 486 9.13 5.61 6.51
C GLY A 486 8.67 4.23 6.01
N PRO A 487 8.35 4.14 4.70
CA PRO A 487 8.05 2.87 4.07
C PRO A 487 9.24 1.90 4.21
N PRO A 488 8.99 0.59 4.40
CA PRO A 488 10.03 -0.42 4.45
C PRO A 488 11.06 -0.34 3.32
N SER A 489 10.64 -0.06 2.09
CA SER A 489 11.54 0.09 0.93
C SER A 489 12.63 1.15 1.15
N ALA A 490 12.32 2.26 1.84
CA ALA A 490 13.31 3.30 2.15
C ALA A 490 14.39 2.82 3.11
N VAL A 491 14.01 2.03 4.12
CA VAL A 491 14.95 1.41 5.07
C VAL A 491 15.85 0.42 4.35
N LEU A 492 15.27 -0.41 3.47
CA LEU A 492 16.02 -1.38 2.68
C LEU A 492 17.00 -0.71 1.71
N ARG A 493 16.65 0.46 1.13
CA ARG A 493 17.60 1.23 0.30
C ARG A 493 18.79 1.74 1.11
N LEU A 494 18.60 2.15 2.36
CA LEU A 494 19.71 2.50 3.25
C LEU A 494 20.61 1.29 3.52
N ALA A 495 19.99 0.14 3.83
CA ALA A 495 20.70 -1.11 4.08
C ALA A 495 21.49 -1.57 2.85
N ALA A 496 20.91 -1.53 1.65
CA ALA A 496 21.59 -1.89 0.40
C ALA A 496 22.82 -1.01 0.15
N ARG A 497 22.69 0.32 0.31
CA ARG A 497 23.82 1.24 0.17
C ARG A 497 24.93 0.98 1.19
N LEU A 498 24.58 0.54 2.39
CA LEU A 498 25.56 0.18 3.42
C LEU A 498 26.24 -1.17 3.16
N ALA A 499 25.50 -2.13 2.59
CA ALA A 499 25.98 -3.44 2.22
C ALA A 499 26.96 -3.42 1.03
N GLY A 500 27.01 -2.32 0.27
CA GLY A 500 27.93 -2.14 -0.86
C GLY A 500 27.34 -2.50 -2.23
N ASP A 501 26.07 -2.88 -2.29
CA ASP A 501 25.34 -3.12 -3.53
C ASP A 501 24.90 -1.76 -4.11
N SER A 502 25.65 -1.27 -5.11
CA SER A 502 25.38 -0.04 -5.86
C SER A 502 24.67 -0.33 -7.16
#